data_AF-A0A536XCL8-F1
#
_entry.id   AF-A0A536XCL8-F1
#
_cell.length_a   1.000
_cell.length_b   1.000
_cell.length_c   1.000
_cell.angle_alpha   90.00
_cell.angle_beta   90.00
_cell.angle_gamma   90.00
#
_symmetry.space_group_name_H-M   'P 1'
#
loop_
_entity.id
_entity.type
_entity.pdbx_description
1 polymer ?
#
loop_
_entity_poly.entity_id
_entity_poly.type
_entity_poly.pdbx_seq_one_letter_code
_entity_poly.pdbx_strand_id
1 'polypeptide(L)'
;YSLVEPFEWSGARVTGLDELTGLPEYRNGGLLIDAGVIVPRDAGFASREYGVADEWVVEWRALTVSLLDELTREVRSALGMSAEQMPLACVLEGGTWAAGRQIANELRDGAPPVKVRSDGTVF
;
A
#
# COMPACT_ATOMS: atom_id res chain seq x y z
N TYR A 1 -3.65 -3.06 12.01
CA TYR A 1 -2.64 -2.08 12.47
C TYR A 1 -3.12 -1.25 13.67
N SER A 2 -4.30 -0.63 13.65
CA SER A 2 -4.77 0.28 14.72
C SER A 2 -4.95 -0.28 16.14
N LEU A 3 -4.88 -1.59 16.34
CA LEU A 3 -4.97 -2.23 17.67
C LEU A 3 -3.60 -2.61 18.25
N VAL A 4 -2.51 -2.42 17.50
CA VAL A 4 -1.15 -2.76 17.99
C VAL A 4 -0.83 -1.97 19.25
N GLU A 5 -0.91 -0.64 19.19
CA GLU A 5 -0.56 0.22 20.33
C GLU A 5 -1.48 -0.01 21.55
N PRO A 6 -2.83 -0.08 21.42
CA PRO A 6 -3.70 -0.41 22.55
C PRO A 6 -3.37 -1.75 23.23
N PHE A 7 -3.01 -2.80 22.47
CA PHE A 7 -2.62 -4.08 23.05
C PHE A 7 -1.29 -3.97 23.80
N GLU A 8 -0.29 -3.30 23.23
CA GLU A 8 0.99 -3.09 23.91
C GLU A 8 0.84 -2.26 25.18
N TRP A 9 0.03 -1.19 25.17
CA TRP A 9 -0.28 -0.40 26.35
C TRP A 9 -1.01 -1.19 27.43
N SER A 10 -1.79 -2.22 27.05
CA SER A 10 -2.43 -3.14 28.01
C SER A 10 -1.48 -4.18 28.60
N GLY A 11 -0.20 -4.19 28.18
CA GLY A 11 0.80 -5.16 28.62
C GLY A 11 0.84 -6.46 27.80
N ALA A 12 0.05 -6.56 26.72
CA ALA A 12 0.13 -7.68 25.80
C ALA A 12 1.28 -7.47 24.82
N ARG A 13 2.12 -8.48 24.61
CA ARG A 13 3.17 -8.43 23.60
C ARG A 13 2.59 -8.76 22.22
N VAL A 14 2.64 -7.82 21.30
CA VAL A 14 2.31 -8.07 19.88
C VAL A 14 3.58 -8.54 19.16
N THR A 15 3.47 -9.58 18.35
CA THR A 15 4.59 -10.17 17.59
C THR A 15 4.15 -10.48 16.17
N GLY A 16 5.10 -10.80 15.27
CA GLY A 16 4.77 -11.13 13.88
C GLY A 16 4.29 -9.94 13.04
N LEU A 17 4.61 -8.71 13.44
CA LEU A 17 4.22 -7.50 12.69
C LEU A 17 4.82 -7.42 11.29
N ASP A 18 5.93 -8.13 11.06
CA ASP A 18 6.55 -8.25 9.75
C ASP A 18 5.87 -9.27 8.83
N GLU A 19 5.11 -10.20 9.40
CA GLU A 19 4.41 -11.27 8.66
C GLU A 19 3.00 -10.85 8.22
N LEU A 20 2.58 -9.64 8.59
CA LEU A 20 1.31 -9.08 8.15
C LEU A 20 1.34 -8.82 6.65
N THR A 21 0.18 -8.74 6.02
CA THR A 21 0.09 -8.44 4.59
C THR A 21 -0.05 -6.93 4.38
N GLY A 22 0.65 -6.41 3.38
CA GLY A 22 0.43 -5.06 2.87
C GLY A 22 -1.01 -4.91 2.36
N LEU A 23 -1.64 -3.77 2.66
CA LEU A 23 -2.99 -3.49 2.18
C LEU A 23 -2.93 -2.99 0.72
N PRO A 24 -3.49 -3.71 -0.27
CA PRO A 24 -3.44 -3.32 -1.66
C PRO A 24 -4.57 -2.33 -2.00
N GLU A 25 -4.60 -1.23 -1.26
CA GLU A 25 -5.58 -0.17 -1.42
C GLU A 25 -5.02 0.96 -2.30
N TYR A 26 -5.85 1.97 -2.58
CA TYR A 26 -5.54 2.98 -3.58
C TYR A 26 -4.32 3.85 -3.26
N ARG A 27 -3.89 4.01 -2.01
CA ARG A 27 -2.69 4.80 -1.67
C ARG A 27 -1.43 3.99 -1.89
N ASN A 28 -1.37 2.77 -1.37
CA ASN A 28 -0.23 1.87 -1.54
C ASN A 28 -0.08 1.43 -3.00
N GLY A 29 -1.16 0.94 -3.61
CA GLY A 29 -1.11 0.53 -5.01
C GLY A 29 -1.05 1.72 -5.96
N GLY A 30 -1.63 2.87 -5.58
CA GLY A 30 -1.53 4.10 -6.35
C GLY A 30 -0.13 4.70 -6.34
N LEU A 31 0.57 4.67 -5.19
CA LEU A 31 1.98 5.04 -5.08
C LEU A 31 2.83 4.30 -6.11
N LEU A 32 2.64 2.98 -6.25
CA LEU A 32 3.43 2.17 -7.18
C LEU A 32 3.16 2.54 -8.64
N ILE A 33 1.94 2.95 -8.99
CA ILE A 33 1.62 3.47 -10.33
C ILE A 33 2.23 4.85 -10.52
N ASP A 34 2.03 5.75 -9.55
CA ASP A 34 2.43 7.16 -9.65
C ASP A 34 3.94 7.36 -9.62
N ALA A 35 4.66 6.48 -8.92
CA ALA A 35 6.12 6.43 -8.93
C ALA A 35 6.68 5.68 -10.16
N GLY A 36 5.83 5.13 -11.02
CA GLY A 36 6.23 4.42 -12.25
C GLY A 36 6.81 3.01 -12.02
N VAL A 37 6.60 2.42 -10.84
CA VAL A 37 7.00 1.03 -10.55
C VAL A 37 6.07 0.05 -11.27
N ILE A 38 4.77 0.31 -11.22
CA ILE A 38 3.75 -0.38 -12.01
C ILE A 38 3.39 0.52 -13.19
N VAL A 39 3.57 0.01 -14.40
CA VAL A 39 3.19 0.74 -15.63
C VAL A 39 2.08 -0.04 -16.33
N PRO A 40 0.83 0.46 -16.31
CA PRO A 40 -0.26 -0.15 -17.04
C PRO A 40 0.03 -0.22 -18.54
N ARG A 41 -0.25 -1.38 -19.16
CA ARG A 41 -0.03 -1.58 -20.60
C ARG A 41 -0.99 -0.74 -21.45
N ASP A 42 -2.22 -0.59 -20.99
CA ASP A 42 -3.22 0.27 -21.62
C ASP A 42 -3.15 1.67 -21.03
N ALA A 43 -2.80 2.66 -21.85
CA ALA A 43 -2.76 4.07 -21.45
C ALA A 43 -4.15 4.62 -21.07
N GLY A 44 -5.23 3.97 -21.50
CA GLY A 44 -6.60 4.31 -21.16
C GLY A 44 -7.07 3.81 -19.78
N PHE A 45 -6.23 3.11 -19.01
CA PHE A 45 -6.66 2.48 -17.74
C PHE A 45 -7.36 3.45 -16.79
N ALA A 46 -6.86 4.68 -16.65
CA ALA A 46 -7.42 5.68 -15.73
C ALA A 46 -8.76 6.29 -16.19
N SER A 47 -9.17 6.07 -17.44
CA SER A 47 -10.42 6.60 -17.99
C SER A 47 -11.66 5.80 -17.58
N ARG A 48 -11.46 4.57 -17.09
CA ARG A 48 -12.51 3.64 -16.70
C ARG A 48 -12.65 3.56 -15.17
N GLU A 49 -13.87 3.28 -14.72
CA GLU A 49 -14.12 2.80 -13.38
C GLU A 49 -14.19 1.27 -13.37
N TYR A 50 -13.44 0.63 -12.46
CA TYR A 50 -13.35 -0.81 -12.35
C TYR A 50 -14.16 -1.35 -11.17
N GLY A 51 -14.75 -2.52 -11.33
CA GLY A 51 -15.27 -3.29 -10.20
C GLY A 51 -14.16 -3.96 -9.41
N VAL A 52 -14.38 -4.24 -8.13
CA VAL A 52 -13.40 -4.93 -7.26
C VAL A 52 -13.01 -6.34 -7.75
N ALA A 53 -13.88 -6.97 -8.54
CA ALA A 53 -13.65 -8.29 -9.14
C ALA A 53 -13.15 -8.22 -10.59
N ASP A 54 -12.97 -7.02 -11.16
CA ASP A 54 -12.40 -6.89 -12.50
C ASP A 54 -10.95 -7.40 -12.48
N GLU A 55 -10.57 -8.18 -13.50
CA GLU A 55 -9.24 -8.80 -13.61
C GLU A 55 -8.10 -7.80 -13.39
N TRP A 56 -8.23 -6.60 -13.96
CA TRP A 56 -7.27 -5.51 -13.82
C TRP A 56 -7.04 -5.12 -12.34
N VAL A 57 -8.12 -5.05 -11.55
CA VAL A 57 -8.03 -4.70 -10.12
C VAL A 57 -7.39 -5.86 -9.34
N VAL A 58 -7.74 -7.10 -9.67
CA VAL A 58 -7.14 -8.29 -9.04
C VAL A 58 -5.64 -8.35 -9.31
N GLU A 59 -5.22 -8.13 -10.55
CA GLU A 59 -3.81 -8.10 -10.95
C GLU A 59 -3.05 -6.97 -10.24
N TRP A 60 -3.57 -5.75 -10.30
CA TRP A 60 -2.94 -4.59 -9.64
C TRP A 60 -2.81 -4.79 -8.12
N ARG A 61 -3.83 -5.37 -7.48
CA ARG A 61 -3.78 -5.67 -6.03
C ARG A 61 -2.77 -6.75 -5.70
N ALA A 62 -2.70 -7.81 -6.51
CA ALA A 62 -1.70 -8.86 -6.33
C ALA A 62 -0.28 -8.30 -6.47
N LEU A 63 -0.03 -7.49 -7.50
CA LEU A 63 1.25 -6.80 -7.68
C LEU A 63 1.57 -5.89 -6.51
N THR A 64 0.58 -5.14 -6.00
CA THR A 64 0.77 -4.25 -4.86
C THR A 64 1.22 -5.01 -3.62
N VAL A 65 0.57 -6.14 -3.27
CA VAL A 65 1.00 -6.96 -2.13
C VAL A 65 2.45 -7.41 -2.29
N SER A 66 2.81 -7.98 -3.44
CA SER A 66 4.17 -8.49 -3.66
C SER A 66 5.23 -7.39 -3.67
N LEU A 67 4.94 -6.24 -4.27
CA LEU A 67 5.90 -5.15 -4.39
C LEU A 67 6.09 -4.37 -3.08
N LEU A 68 5.13 -4.39 -2.16
CA LEU A 68 5.30 -3.80 -0.82
C LEU A 68 6.35 -4.55 0.02
N ASP A 69 6.43 -5.88 -0.14
CA ASP A 69 7.46 -6.69 0.52
C ASP A 69 8.85 -6.33 -0.03
N GLU A 70 8.99 -6.23 -1.36
CA GLU A 70 10.24 -5.79 -2.01
C GLU A 70 10.63 -4.38 -1.55
N LEU A 71 9.68 -3.43 -1.59
CA LEU A 71 9.92 -2.05 -1.19
C LEU A 71 10.36 -1.97 0.27
N THR A 72 9.76 -2.77 1.14
CA THR A 72 10.13 -2.82 2.57
C THR A 72 11.57 -3.30 2.76
N ARG A 73 12.02 -4.30 1.98
CA ARG A 73 13.41 -4.74 1.98
C ARG A 73 14.36 -3.64 1.49
N GLU A 74 14.02 -2.95 0.42
CA GLU A 74 14.84 -1.86 -0.12
C GLU A 74 14.93 -0.67 0.85
N VAL A 75 13.83 -0.27 1.48
CA VAL A 75 13.81 0.81 2.49
C VAL A 75 14.68 0.44 3.69
N ARG A 76 14.57 -0.79 4.20
CA ARG A 76 15.43 -1.29 5.29
C ARG A 76 16.91 -1.25 4.92
N SER A 77 17.24 -1.74 3.72
CA SER A 77 18.60 -1.74 3.19
C SER A 77 19.15 -0.31 3.13
N ALA A 78 18.38 0.62 2.58
CA ALA A 78 18.77 2.02 2.45
C ALA A 78 18.97 2.73 3.81
N LEU A 79 18.22 2.33 4.84
CA LEU A 79 18.28 2.93 6.17
C LEU A 79 19.17 2.16 7.17
N GLY A 80 19.72 1.01 6.77
CA GLY A 80 20.49 0.13 7.66
C GLY A 80 19.66 -0.43 8.83
N MET A 81 18.39 -0.73 8.59
CA MET A 81 17.45 -1.20 9.62
C MET A 81 17.10 -2.67 9.46
N SER A 82 16.93 -3.37 10.58
CA SER A 82 16.42 -4.76 10.63
C SER A 82 14.90 -4.82 10.52
N ALA A 83 14.37 -6.03 10.32
CA ALA A 83 12.93 -6.30 10.31
C ALA A 83 12.27 -6.02 11.68
N GLU A 84 13.01 -6.24 12.76
CA GLU A 84 12.54 -5.97 14.13
C GLU A 84 12.47 -4.47 14.43
N GLN A 85 13.40 -3.68 13.87
CA GLN A 85 13.43 -2.23 14.05
C GLN A 85 12.43 -1.50 13.17
N MET A 86 12.15 -2.05 11.98
CA MET A 86 11.23 -1.46 11.01
C MET A 86 10.40 -2.57 10.36
N PRO A 87 9.43 -3.18 11.07
CA PRO A 87 8.55 -4.18 10.49
C PRO A 87 7.74 -3.59 9.33
N LEU A 88 7.20 -4.45 8.46
CA LEU A 88 6.38 -4.03 7.32
C LEU A 88 5.30 -3.02 7.73
N ALA A 89 4.65 -3.24 8.87
CA ALA A 89 3.69 -2.32 9.49
C ALA A 89 4.16 -0.85 9.51
N CYS A 90 5.42 -0.60 9.89
CA CYS A 90 5.99 0.74 9.97
C CYS A 90 6.20 1.36 8.59
N VAL A 91 6.64 0.56 7.62
CA VAL A 91 6.82 1.02 6.22
C VAL A 91 5.48 1.37 5.60
N LEU A 92 4.41 0.63 5.94
CA LEU A 92 3.07 0.91 5.42
C LEU A 92 2.48 2.20 6.00
N GLU A 93 2.30 2.26 7.32
CA GLU A 93 1.60 3.36 7.98
C GLU A 93 2.41 4.67 7.96
N GLY A 94 3.72 4.58 8.20
CA GLY A 94 4.64 5.72 8.23
C GLY A 94 5.27 6.08 6.89
N GLY A 95 5.23 5.18 5.91
CA GLY A 95 5.90 5.34 4.61
C GLY A 95 4.91 5.37 3.46
N THR A 96 4.58 4.21 2.89
CA THR A 96 3.88 4.10 1.61
C THR A 96 2.50 4.76 1.62
N TRP A 97 1.76 4.65 2.73
CA TRP A 97 0.46 5.27 2.86
C TRP A 97 0.55 6.80 2.80
N ALA A 98 1.51 7.37 3.54
CA ALA A 98 1.78 8.81 3.59
C ALA A 98 2.31 9.34 2.25
N ALA A 99 3.31 8.67 1.68
CA ALA A 99 3.90 9.03 0.39
C ALA A 99 2.86 8.96 -0.74
N GLY A 100 2.04 7.91 -0.78
CA GLY A 100 0.98 7.75 -1.77
C GLY A 100 -0.05 8.88 -1.71
N ARG A 101 -0.45 9.34 -0.52
CA ARG A 101 -1.33 10.52 -0.39
C ARG A 101 -0.67 11.80 -0.88
N GLN A 102 0.60 12.00 -0.52
CA GLN A 102 1.31 13.20 -0.91
C GLN A 102 1.41 13.29 -2.43
N ILE A 103 1.84 12.21 -3.09
CA ILE A 103 1.97 12.17 -4.55
C ILE A 103 0.60 12.30 -5.23
N ALA A 104 -0.44 11.64 -4.71
CA ALA A 104 -1.80 11.80 -5.26
C ALA A 104 -2.31 13.25 -5.14
N ASN A 105 -1.98 13.96 -4.06
CA ASN A 105 -2.27 15.40 -3.92
C ASN A 105 -1.53 16.23 -4.96
N GLU A 106 -0.23 16.00 -5.13
CA GLU A 106 0.60 16.72 -6.09
C GLU A 106 0.14 16.51 -7.55
N LEU A 107 -0.28 15.28 -7.90
CA LEU A 107 -0.66 14.94 -9.26
C LEU A 107 -2.13 15.23 -9.59
N ARG A 108 -3.04 15.01 -8.64
CA ARG A 108 -4.49 14.93 -8.90
C ARG A 108 -5.35 15.39 -7.70
N ASP A 109 -4.87 16.32 -6.87
CA ASP A 109 -5.63 16.88 -5.72
C ASP A 109 -6.21 15.79 -4.80
N GLY A 110 -5.44 14.71 -4.62
CA GLY A 110 -5.73 13.62 -3.70
C GLY A 110 -6.51 12.48 -4.34
N ALA A 111 -6.93 12.61 -5.59
CA ALA A 111 -7.63 11.54 -6.30
C ALA A 111 -6.69 10.39 -6.66
N PRO A 112 -7.12 9.13 -6.49
CA PRO A 112 -6.31 7.97 -6.85
C PRO A 112 -6.08 7.87 -8.37
N PRO A 113 -4.98 7.23 -8.81
CA PRO A 113 -4.73 7.03 -10.24
C PRO A 113 -5.74 6.08 -10.91
N VAL A 114 -6.46 5.29 -10.13
CA VAL A 114 -7.47 4.32 -10.59
C VAL A 114 -8.76 4.55 -9.83
N LYS A 115 -9.88 4.54 -10.55
CA LYS A 115 -11.21 4.57 -9.93
C LYS A 115 -11.71 3.15 -9.76
N VAL A 116 -11.78 2.69 -8.52
CA VAL A 116 -12.39 1.40 -8.16
C VAL A 116 -13.74 1.68 -7.52
N ARG A 117 -14.79 1.09 -8.10
CA ARG A 117 -16.13 1.12 -7.52
C ARG A 117 -16.16 0.19 -6.31
N SER A 118 -16.25 0.77 -5.13
CA SER A 118 -16.42 0.05 -3.87
C SER A 118 -17.62 0.61 -3.12
N ASP A 119 -18.39 -0.28 -2.50
CA ASP A 119 -19.46 0.04 -1.55
C ASP A 119 -18.95 0.08 -0.09
N GLY A 120 -17.63 0.01 0.10
CA GLY A 120 -16.98 -0.02 1.40
C GLY A 120 -16.88 -1.41 2.04
N THR A 121 -17.38 -2.46 1.37
CA THR A 121 -17.21 -3.85 1.86
C THR A 121 -15.85 -4.43 1.50
N VAL A 122 -15.19 -3.86 0.49
CA VAL A 122 -13.86 -4.28 0.02
C VAL A 122 -12.97 -3.05 -0.08
N PHE A 123 -11.89 -3.05 0.69
CA PHE A 123 -10.83 -2.03 0.72
C PHE A 123 -9.81 -2.28 -0.39
#